data_AF-A0A2S8GC92-F1
#
_entry.id   AF-A0A2S8GC92-F1
#
_cell.length_a   1.000
_cell.length_b   1.000
_cell.length_c   1.000
_cell.angle_alpha   90.00
_cell.angle_beta   90.00
_cell.angle_gamma   90.00
#
_symmetry.space_group_name_H-M   'P 1'
#
loop_
_entity.id
_entity.type
_entity.pdbx_description
1 polymer ?
#
loop_
_entity_poly.entity_id
_entity_poly.type
_entity_poly.pdbx_seq_one_letter_code
_entity_poly.pdbx_strand_id
1 'polypeptide(L)'
;MPASQIREEEKPDTDLLVSQLLEWAEILDVPIADLLEEPQNNLSSPIRERAKLVRIMKTVKAISERTQEPNIGILSEVLVDQLIDLMPELAEINAWNNVGQRRSLNDLGQIAERSISCDSIINAMRD
;
A
#
# COMPACT_ATOMS: atom_id res chain seq x y z
N MET A 1 -14.38 -4.70 17.04
CA MET A 1 -14.50 -6.12 17.46
C MET A 1 -13.44 -6.51 18.50
N PRO A 2 -13.76 -7.38 19.46
CA PRO A 2 -12.79 -7.97 20.39
C PRO A 2 -11.84 -8.96 19.67
N ALA A 3 -10.58 -9.03 20.12
CA ALA A 3 -9.53 -9.82 19.46
C ALA A 3 -9.79 -11.34 19.44
N SER A 4 -10.58 -11.87 20.38
CA SER A 4 -10.99 -13.27 20.39
C SER A 4 -11.96 -13.60 19.25
N GLN A 5 -12.89 -12.69 18.95
CA GLN A 5 -13.85 -12.83 17.86
C GLN A 5 -13.14 -12.81 16.51
N ILE A 6 -12.19 -11.90 16.31
CA ILE A 6 -11.39 -11.81 15.07
C ILE A 6 -10.68 -13.15 14.77
N ARG A 7 -10.06 -13.78 15.77
CA ARG A 7 -9.38 -15.08 15.61
C ARG A 7 -10.33 -16.24 15.29
N GLU A 8 -11.59 -16.15 15.67
CA GLU A 8 -12.59 -17.15 15.30
C GLU A 8 -13.08 -16.92 13.87
N GLU A 9 -13.37 -15.66 13.52
CA GLU A 9 -13.84 -15.25 12.20
C GLU A 9 -12.77 -15.38 11.10
N GLU A 10 -11.48 -15.39 11.44
CA GLU A 10 -10.37 -15.64 10.50
C GLU A 10 -10.29 -17.10 10.03
N LYS A 11 -10.91 -18.04 10.76
CA LYS A 11 -10.87 -19.46 10.37
C LYS A 11 -11.73 -19.69 9.11
N PRO A 12 -11.22 -20.44 8.11
CA PRO A 12 -11.91 -20.64 6.84
C PRO A 12 -13.25 -21.38 6.99
N ASP A 13 -13.42 -22.12 8.09
CA ASP A 13 -14.59 -22.97 8.33
C ASP A 13 -15.65 -22.27 9.22
N THR A 14 -15.39 -21.04 9.65
CA THR A 14 -16.31 -20.29 10.49
C THR A 14 -17.38 -19.63 9.64
N ASP A 15 -18.64 -19.97 9.87
CA ASP A 15 -19.77 -19.29 9.24
C ASP A 15 -19.89 -17.85 9.77
N LEU A 16 -19.95 -16.90 8.84
CA LEU A 16 -20.17 -15.48 9.12
C LEU A 16 -21.57 -15.04 8.68
N LEU A 17 -22.23 -14.23 9.50
CA LEU A 17 -23.45 -13.55 9.07
C LEU A 17 -23.12 -12.51 8.00
N VAL A 18 -24.07 -12.26 7.09
CA VAL A 18 -23.92 -11.25 6.03
C VAL A 18 -23.62 -9.85 6.62
N SER A 19 -24.18 -9.52 7.78
CA SER A 19 -23.89 -8.27 8.48
C SER A 19 -22.44 -8.17 8.96
N GLN A 20 -21.85 -9.28 9.42
CA GLN A 20 -20.44 -9.33 9.82
C GLN A 20 -19.53 -9.20 8.60
N LEU A 21 -19.86 -9.87 7.50
CA LEU A 21 -19.12 -9.73 6.23
C LEU A 21 -19.15 -8.29 5.69
N LEU A 22 -20.27 -7.58 5.83
CA LEU A 22 -20.37 -6.17 5.46
C LEU A 22 -19.49 -5.28 6.36
N GLU A 23 -19.49 -5.53 7.67
CA GLU A 23 -18.61 -4.82 8.61
C GLU A 23 -17.13 -5.04 8.26
N TRP A 24 -16.75 -6.27 7.90
CA TRP A 24 -15.39 -6.58 7.43
C TRP A 24 -15.04 -5.88 6.12
N ALA A 25 -15.95 -5.84 5.16
CA ALA A 25 -15.75 -5.14 3.89
C ALA A 25 -15.50 -3.65 4.11
N GLU A 26 -16.24 -3.01 5.02
CA GLU A 26 -16.04 -1.61 5.41
C GLU A 26 -14.71 -1.39 6.14
N ILE A 27 -14.36 -2.24 7.11
CA ILE A 27 -13.12 -2.12 7.89
C ILE A 27 -11.89 -2.29 6.99
N LEU A 28 -11.95 -3.23 6.05
CA LEU A 28 -10.83 -3.54 5.14
C LEU A 28 -10.78 -2.63 3.91
N ASP A 29 -11.80 -1.78 3.70
CA ASP A 29 -12.02 -0.99 2.49
C ASP A 29 -11.94 -1.83 1.20
N VAL A 30 -12.56 -3.01 1.22
CA VAL A 30 -12.61 -3.94 0.07
C VAL A 30 -14.04 -4.22 -0.38
N PRO A 31 -14.27 -4.46 -1.68
CA PRO A 31 -15.55 -5.00 -2.15
C PRO A 31 -15.92 -6.30 -1.43
N ILE A 32 -17.20 -6.47 -1.06
CA ILE A 32 -17.67 -7.72 -0.42
C ILE A 32 -17.41 -8.96 -1.26
N ALA A 33 -17.39 -8.83 -2.60
CA ALA A 33 -17.05 -9.92 -3.50
C ALA A 33 -15.64 -10.48 -3.24
N ASP A 34 -14.71 -9.63 -2.81
CA ASP A 34 -13.32 -10.03 -2.52
C ASP A 34 -13.20 -10.86 -1.23
N LEU A 35 -14.23 -10.82 -0.36
CA LEU A 35 -14.33 -11.66 0.83
C LEU A 35 -15.02 -13.01 0.55
N LEU A 36 -15.74 -13.12 -0.57
CA LEU A 36 -16.54 -14.31 -0.92
C LEU A 36 -15.84 -15.19 -1.96
N GLU A 37 -15.07 -14.59 -2.86
CA GLU A 37 -14.38 -15.29 -3.93
C GLU A 37 -12.87 -15.05 -3.81
N GLU A 38 -12.09 -16.13 -3.81
CA GLU A 38 -10.64 -16.00 -4.04
C GLU A 38 -10.45 -15.45 -5.45
N PRO A 39 -9.82 -14.26 -5.61
CA PRO A 39 -9.72 -13.65 -6.91
C PRO A 39 -8.77 -14.50 -7.77
N GLN A 40 -9.29 -15.02 -8.89
CA GLN A 40 -8.54 -15.84 -9.86
C GLN A 40 -7.24 -15.15 -10.37
N ASN A 41 -7.16 -13.83 -10.19
CA ASN A 41 -5.98 -13.00 -10.44
C ASN A 41 -5.62 -12.27 -9.13
N ASN A 42 -4.33 -12.13 -8.79
CA ASN A 42 -3.79 -11.57 -7.54
C ASN A 42 -4.40 -10.25 -6.96
N LEU A 43 -5.28 -9.56 -7.67
CA LEU A 43 -6.06 -8.42 -7.19
C LEU A 43 -7.45 -8.47 -7.84
N SER A 44 -8.52 -8.10 -7.11
CA SER A 44 -9.86 -7.90 -7.69
C SER A 44 -9.88 -6.75 -8.69
N SER A 45 -10.90 -6.68 -9.56
CA SER A 45 -10.95 -5.62 -10.60
C SER A 45 -10.96 -4.20 -10.05
N PRO A 46 -11.79 -3.86 -9.05
CA PRO A 46 -11.84 -2.50 -8.52
C PRO A 46 -10.52 -2.09 -7.86
N ILE A 47 -9.93 -2.96 -7.04
CA ILE A 47 -8.65 -2.67 -6.35
C ILE A 47 -7.51 -2.54 -7.36
N ARG A 48 -7.48 -3.41 -8.39
CA ARG A 48 -6.48 -3.35 -9.46
C ARG A 48 -6.59 -2.07 -10.28
N GLU A 49 -7.80 -1.63 -10.60
CA GLU A 49 -8.04 -0.41 -11.36
C GLU A 49 -7.63 0.83 -10.55
N ARG A 50 -8.03 0.91 -9.28
CA ARG A 50 -7.56 1.95 -8.34
C ARG A 50 -6.03 1.97 -8.27
N ALA A 51 -5.39 0.81 -8.06
CA ALA A 51 -3.93 0.71 -7.98
C ALA A 51 -3.22 1.17 -9.26
N LYS A 52 -3.78 0.85 -10.44
CA LYS A 52 -3.26 1.34 -11.73
C LYS A 52 -3.35 2.86 -11.83
N LEU A 53 -4.49 3.45 -11.47
CA LEU A 53 -4.70 4.90 -11.50
C LEU A 53 -3.78 5.63 -10.52
N VAL A 54 -3.60 5.11 -9.30
CA VAL A 54 -2.63 5.62 -8.34
C VAL A 54 -1.22 5.63 -8.94
N ARG A 55 -0.81 4.53 -9.59
CA ARG A 55 0.51 4.43 -10.24
C ARG A 55 0.70 5.48 -11.33
N ILE A 56 -0.34 5.73 -12.13
CA ILE A 56 -0.34 6.75 -13.17
C ILE A 56 -0.23 8.13 -12.53
N MET A 57 -1.07 8.46 -11.54
CA MET A 57 -1.04 9.75 -10.81
C MET A 57 0.35 10.05 -10.25
N LYS A 58 0.98 9.08 -9.57
CA LYS A 58 2.35 9.22 -9.04
C LYS A 58 3.38 9.56 -10.13
N THR A 59 3.18 9.01 -11.33
CA THR A 59 4.05 9.21 -12.48
C THR A 59 3.84 10.60 -13.07
N VAL A 60 2.59 11.04 -13.24
CA VAL A 60 2.25 12.38 -13.74
C VAL A 60 2.73 13.46 -12.80
N LYS A 61 2.51 13.32 -11.47
CA LYS A 61 3.05 14.26 -10.48
C LYS A 61 4.57 14.32 -10.51
N ALA A 62 5.26 13.18 -10.68
CA ALA A 62 6.71 13.17 -10.84
C ALA A 62 7.19 13.87 -12.13
N ILE A 63 6.41 13.82 -13.22
CA ILE A 63 6.71 14.57 -14.46
C ILE A 63 6.54 16.07 -14.23
N SER A 64 5.42 16.47 -13.62
CA SER A 64 5.12 17.87 -13.27
C SER A 64 6.23 18.47 -12.40
N GLU A 65 6.71 17.74 -11.39
CA GLU A 65 7.79 18.20 -10.50
C GLU A 65 9.16 18.34 -11.17
N ARG A 66 9.43 17.57 -12.25
CA ARG A 66 10.78 17.45 -12.85
C ARG A 66 10.92 18.22 -14.15
N THR A 67 9.82 18.53 -14.84
CA THR A 67 9.89 19.19 -16.14
C THR A 67 10.40 20.61 -16.02
N GLN A 68 11.34 20.98 -16.89
CA GLN A 68 11.78 22.37 -17.06
C GLN A 68 11.05 23.06 -18.21
N GLU A 69 10.30 22.31 -19.01
CA GLU A 69 9.53 22.86 -20.12
C GLU A 69 8.12 23.24 -19.69
N PRO A 70 7.69 24.50 -19.94
CA PRO A 70 6.40 25.00 -19.46
C PRO A 70 5.22 24.27 -20.12
N ASN A 71 5.34 23.90 -21.40
CA ASN A 71 4.29 23.17 -22.11
C ASN A 71 4.03 21.79 -21.50
N ILE A 72 5.09 21.09 -21.08
CA ILE A 72 4.96 19.79 -20.41
C ILE A 72 4.35 19.97 -19.02
N GLY A 73 4.69 21.04 -18.31
CA GLY A 73 4.08 21.39 -17.02
C GLY A 73 2.56 21.54 -17.13
N ILE A 74 2.10 22.37 -18.07
CA ILE A 74 0.67 22.59 -18.33
C ILE A 74 -0.04 21.28 -18.69
N LEU A 75 0.53 20.47 -19.59
CA LEU A 75 -0.07 19.19 -19.97
C LEU A 75 -0.12 18.21 -18.80
N SER A 76 0.88 18.20 -17.92
CA SER A 76 0.89 17.37 -16.73
C SER A 76 -0.15 17.80 -15.70
N GLU A 77 -0.37 19.11 -15.51
CA GLU A 77 -1.43 19.64 -14.64
C GLU A 77 -2.82 19.28 -15.15
N VAL A 78 -3.08 19.48 -16.45
CA VAL A 78 -4.36 19.06 -17.07
C VAL A 78 -4.60 17.56 -16.88
N LEU A 79 -3.56 16.74 -17.00
CA LEU A 79 -3.69 15.30 -16.81
C LEU A 79 -3.93 14.94 -15.33
N VAL A 80 -3.39 15.69 -14.38
CA VAL A 80 -3.71 15.54 -12.94
C VAL A 80 -5.20 15.83 -12.71
N ASP A 81 -5.71 16.93 -13.25
CA ASP A 81 -7.12 17.31 -13.10
C ASP A 81 -8.06 16.23 -13.66
N GLN A 82 -7.76 15.74 -14.88
CA GLN A 82 -8.52 14.64 -15.49
C GLN A 82 -8.51 13.35 -14.66
N LEU A 83 -7.38 13.03 -14.01
CA LEU A 83 -7.29 11.86 -13.14
C LEU A 83 -8.09 12.05 -11.84
N ILE A 84 -8.09 13.25 -11.27
CA ILE A 84 -8.89 13.58 -10.08
C ILE A 84 -10.39 13.50 -10.40
N ASP A 85 -10.81 13.99 -11.57
CA ASP A 85 -12.21 13.87 -12.03
C ASP A 85 -12.64 12.41 -12.18
N LEU A 86 -11.74 11.52 -12.63
CA LEU A 86 -12.01 10.09 -12.72
C LEU A 86 -12.04 9.40 -11.35
N MET A 87 -11.19 9.84 -10.41
CA MET A 87 -11.06 9.22 -9.09
C MET A 87 -10.61 10.27 -8.04
N PRO A 88 -11.55 10.89 -7.30
CA PRO A 88 -11.27 12.04 -6.44
C PRO A 88 -10.23 11.80 -5.35
N GLU A 89 -10.15 10.57 -4.84
CA GLU A 89 -9.14 10.15 -3.85
C GLU A 89 -7.69 10.29 -4.34
N LEU A 90 -7.45 10.44 -5.66
CA LEU A 90 -6.12 10.71 -6.21
C LEU A 90 -5.55 12.08 -5.85
N ALA A 91 -6.38 13.02 -5.39
CA ALA A 91 -5.93 14.36 -5.01
C ALA A 91 -4.83 14.31 -3.92
N GLU A 92 -4.94 13.36 -2.99
CA GLU A 92 -4.02 13.19 -1.86
C GLU A 92 -2.73 12.42 -2.21
N ILE A 93 -2.65 11.82 -3.39
CA ILE A 93 -1.51 10.99 -3.79
C ILE A 93 -0.30 11.87 -4.11
N ASN A 94 0.84 11.67 -3.46
CA ASN A 94 2.09 12.37 -3.81
C ASN A 94 2.83 11.72 -4.98
N ALA A 95 3.75 12.46 -5.63
CA ALA A 95 4.63 11.91 -6.65
C ALA A 95 5.42 10.68 -6.15
N TRP A 96 5.98 9.90 -7.08
CA TRP A 96 6.97 8.89 -6.70
C TRP A 96 8.10 9.53 -5.89
N ASN A 97 8.46 8.90 -4.77
CA ASN A 97 9.65 9.27 -4.01
C ASN A 97 10.83 9.37 -4.98
N ASN A 98 11.40 10.57 -5.12
CA ASN A 98 12.44 10.86 -6.12
C ASN A 98 13.69 9.97 -5.97
N VAL A 99 13.92 9.43 -4.78
CA VAL A 99 14.97 8.45 -4.44
C VAL A 99 14.44 7.65 -3.25
N GLY A 100 14.57 6.31 -3.24
CA GLY A 100 14.36 5.54 -2.01
C GLY A 100 15.32 6.08 -0.94
N GLN A 101 14.78 6.61 0.16
CA GLN A 101 15.49 7.18 1.32
C GLN A 101 17.01 7.35 1.12
N ARG A 102 17.48 8.59 0.98
CA ARG A 102 18.86 8.89 1.37
C ARG A 102 18.95 8.58 2.87
N ARG A 103 19.43 7.39 3.21
CA ARG A 103 20.09 7.18 4.51
C ARG A 103 21.07 8.34 4.65
N SER A 104 20.97 9.12 5.72
CA SER A 104 22.07 10.02 6.04
C SER A 104 23.34 9.15 6.11
N LEU A 105 24.51 9.66 5.73
CA LEU A 105 25.75 8.87 5.80
C LEU A 105 26.03 8.31 7.21
N ASN A 106 25.36 8.85 8.24
CA ASN A 106 25.41 8.41 9.63
C ASN A 106 24.19 7.58 10.08
N ASP A 107 23.19 7.34 9.23
CA ASP A 107 22.05 6.49 9.58
C ASP A 107 22.45 5.03 9.50
N LEU A 108 22.85 4.49 10.65
CA LEU A 108 23.02 3.07 10.87
C LEU A 108 21.65 2.39 10.69
N GLY A 109 21.56 1.37 9.83
CA GLY A 109 20.33 0.61 9.65
C GLY A 109 19.99 -0.23 10.88
N GLN A 110 18.76 -0.75 10.96
CA GLN A 110 18.27 -1.53 12.10
C GLN A 110 19.16 -2.74 12.47
N ILE A 111 19.93 -3.28 11.52
CA ILE A 111 20.93 -4.35 11.75
C ILE A 111 22.09 -3.86 12.61
N ALA A 112 22.52 -2.62 12.44
CA ALA A 112 23.57 -2.01 13.25
C ALA A 112 23.05 -1.59 14.63
N GLU A 113 21.78 -1.17 14.74
CA GLU A 113 21.13 -0.94 16.04
C GLU A 113 20.92 -2.24 16.83
N ARG A 114 20.71 -3.36 16.15
CA ARG A 114 20.52 -4.69 16.73
C ARG A 114 21.75 -5.57 16.53
N SER A 115 22.92 -5.08 16.91
CA SER A 115 24.13 -5.90 16.86
C SER A 115 24.02 -7.04 17.89
N ILE A 116 24.18 -8.28 17.42
CA ILE A 116 24.28 -9.46 18.29
C ILE A 116 25.77 -9.63 18.61
N SER A 117 26.11 -9.76 19.89
CA SER A 117 27.49 -10.05 20.29
C SER A 117 27.94 -11.39 19.71
N CYS A 118 29.15 -11.44 19.15
CA CYS A 118 29.75 -12.69 18.67
C CYS A 118 29.77 -13.77 19.76
N ASP A 119 29.95 -13.39 21.03
CA ASP A 119 29.92 -14.33 22.16
C ASP A 119 28.54 -14.97 22.34
N SER A 120 27.46 -14.22 22.09
CA SER A 120 26.08 -14.74 22.13
C SER A 120 25.82 -15.74 21.00
N ILE A 121 26.40 -15.51 19.82
CA ILE A 121 26.32 -16.45 18.68
C ILE A 121 27.10 -17.73 19.00
N ILE A 122 28.32 -17.60 19.54
CA ILE A 122 29.18 -18.73 19.89
C ILE A 122 28.53 -19.60 20.97
N ASN A 123 27.87 -18.99 21.97
CA ASN A 123 27.16 -19.73 23.01
C ASN A 123 25.90 -20.42 22.47
N ALA A 124 25.13 -19.77 21.59
CA ALA A 124 23.95 -20.37 20.97
C ALA A 124 24.27 -21.54 20.00
N MET A 125 25.51 -21.63 19.51
CA MET A 125 25.98 -22.76 18.69
C MET A 125 26.56 -23.91 19.52
N ARG A 126 26.66 -23.75 20.86
CA ARG A 126 27.23 -24.75 21.77
C ARG A 126 26.18 -25.56 22.52
N ASP A 127 24.93 -25.09 22.52
CA ASP A 127 23.73 -25.84 22.93
C ASP A 127 23.11 -26.59 21.75
#